data_AF-A0A2L2YNM1-F1
#
_entry.id   AF-A0A2L2YNM1-F1
#
_cell.length_a   1.000
_cell.length_b   1.000
_cell.length_c   1.000
_cell.angle_alpha   90.00
_cell.angle_beta   90.00
_cell.angle_gamma   90.00
#
_symmetry.space_group_name_H-M   'P 1'
#
loop_
_entity.id
_entity.type
_entity.pdbx_description
1 polymer ?
#
loop_
_entity_poly.entity_id
_entity_poly.type
_entity_poly.pdbx_seq_one_letter_code
_entity_poly.pdbx_strand_id
1 'polypeptide(L)'
;LLQMVFYMSISLYGAVLALSATTDLSFEASIVSLGAVCAFYCSLGGLKAVLWTDCFQAILMITCLLAIYITGISDVGGIFELFQKASSGKRLDLFEFMPDITRRYGFWACATQGILVGVSFFGTNQVEVQRLLSLSTIKRAKSTLRMSSFPVCLMYTTCCFLGLVLYGVYYNCDPILNKERTGLTKYDQIVPAYIATRFSSYPGLTGLCIAGIFSASLSTISSCLNSASTV
;
A
#
# COMPACT_ATOMS: atom_id res chain seq x y z
N LEU A 1 14.40 -16.68 2.56
CA LEU A 1 15.32 -15.60 2.16
C LEU A 1 15.01 -15.06 0.75
N LEU A 2 15.07 -15.87 -0.32
CA LEU A 2 14.83 -15.42 -1.70
C LEU A 2 13.48 -14.69 -1.89
N GLN A 3 12.38 -15.26 -1.39
CA GLN A 3 11.05 -14.62 -1.43
C GLN A 3 11.03 -13.24 -0.76
N MET A 4 11.72 -13.08 0.37
CA MET A 4 11.79 -11.81 1.09
C MET A 4 12.56 -10.75 0.30
N VAL A 5 13.63 -11.14 -0.40
CA VAL A 5 14.37 -10.22 -1.27
C VAL A 5 13.46 -9.66 -2.36
N PHE A 6 12.74 -10.53 -3.08
CA PHE A 6 11.79 -10.07 -4.10
C PHE A 6 10.67 -9.21 -3.53
N TYR A 7 10.14 -9.59 -2.35
CA TYR A 7 9.10 -8.83 -1.69
C TYR A 7 9.56 -7.42 -1.26
N MET A 8 10.77 -7.31 -0.69
CA MET A 8 11.39 -6.02 -0.37
C MET A 8 11.62 -5.18 -1.63
N SER A 9 12.07 -5.77 -2.75
CA SER A 9 12.27 -5.05 -4.01
C SER A 9 10.97 -4.47 -4.56
N ILE A 10 9.88 -5.23 -4.54
CA ILE A 10 8.56 -4.76 -4.99
C ILE A 10 8.06 -3.63 -4.08
N SER A 11 8.22 -3.78 -2.77
CA SER A 11 7.82 -2.76 -1.81
C SER A 11 8.61 -1.45 -2.01
N LEU A 12 9.93 -1.55 -2.17
CA LEU A 12 10.80 -0.39 -2.40
C LEU A 12 10.47 0.34 -3.71
N TYR A 13 10.16 -0.41 -4.78
CA TYR A 13 9.77 0.17 -6.07
C TYR A 13 8.58 1.14 -5.92
N GLY A 14 7.56 0.79 -5.14
CA GLY A 14 6.39 1.65 -4.89
C GLY A 14 6.75 2.98 -4.21
N ALA A 15 7.57 2.95 -3.16
CA ALA A 15 8.02 4.17 -2.48
C ALA A 15 8.90 5.06 -3.37
N VAL A 16 9.83 4.45 -4.11
CA VAL A 16 10.72 5.17 -5.02
C VAL A 16 9.92 5.82 -6.15
N LEU A 17 8.90 5.13 -6.68
CA LEU A 17 7.99 5.70 -7.67
C LEU A 17 7.26 6.93 -7.12
N ALA A 18 6.81 6.88 -5.87
CA ALA A 18 6.17 8.02 -5.23
C ALA A 18 7.12 9.21 -5.01
N LEU A 19 8.36 8.95 -4.61
CA LEU A 19 9.36 10.00 -4.39
C LEU A 19 9.79 10.67 -5.68
N SER A 20 10.14 9.87 -6.68
CA SER A 20 10.59 10.37 -7.99
C SER A 20 9.48 11.13 -8.72
N ALA A 21 8.21 10.85 -8.44
CA ALA A 21 7.09 11.61 -8.99
C ALA A 21 6.85 12.96 -8.31
N THR A 22 7.41 13.17 -7.11
CA THR A 22 7.14 14.35 -6.28
C THR A 22 8.39 15.18 -5.98
N THR A 23 9.57 14.63 -6.25
CA THR A 23 10.87 15.26 -6.04
C THR A 23 11.68 15.12 -7.33
N ASP A 24 12.59 16.06 -7.57
CA ASP A 24 13.51 16.02 -8.72
C ASP A 24 14.68 15.03 -8.54
N LEU A 25 14.57 14.10 -7.59
CA LEU A 25 15.59 13.09 -7.34
C LEU A 25 15.56 12.00 -8.41
N SER A 26 16.75 11.58 -8.83
CA SER A 26 16.86 10.41 -9.71
C SER A 26 16.31 9.16 -9.01
N PHE A 27 15.79 8.23 -9.82
CA PHE A 27 15.25 6.96 -9.33
C PHE A 27 16.29 6.17 -8.51
N GLU A 28 17.55 6.18 -8.96
CA GLU A 28 18.67 5.52 -8.29
C GLU A 28 19.02 6.17 -6.94
N ALA A 29 19.06 7.51 -6.88
CA ALA A 29 19.31 8.24 -5.64
C ALA A 29 18.20 8.01 -4.60
N SER A 30 16.96 7.89 -5.06
CA SER A 30 15.80 7.56 -4.23
C SER A 30 15.89 6.15 -3.64
N ILE A 31 16.38 5.16 -4.41
CA ILE A 31 16.63 3.80 -3.92
C ILE A 31 17.70 3.80 -2.82
N VAL A 32 18.85 4.42 -3.10
CA VAL A 32 20.01 4.40 -2.18
C VAL A 32 19.68 5.12 -0.88
N SER A 33 19.03 6.28 -0.95
CA SER A 33 18.62 7.04 0.24
C SER A 33 17.63 6.25 1.10
N LEU A 34 16.60 5.65 0.50
CA LEU A 34 15.60 4.87 1.23
C LEU A 34 16.21 3.62 1.87
N GLY A 35 17.06 2.90 1.14
CA GLY A 35 17.78 1.74 1.64
C GLY A 35 18.72 2.09 2.80
N ALA A 36 19.45 3.21 2.69
CA ALA A 36 20.37 3.68 3.73
C ALA A 36 19.64 4.06 5.02
N VAL A 37 18.54 4.83 4.92
CA VAL A 37 17.71 5.18 6.08
C VAL A 37 17.16 3.93 6.75
N CYS A 38 16.64 2.98 5.95
CA CYS A 38 16.10 1.72 6.46
C CYS A 38 17.16 0.89 7.20
N ALA A 39 18.32 0.67 6.57
CA ALA A 39 19.41 -0.06 7.18
C ALA A 39 19.89 0.59 8.49
N PHE A 40 19.98 1.91 8.53
CA PHE A 40 20.43 2.66 9.69
C PHE A 40 19.54 2.41 10.92
N TYR A 41 18.23 2.65 10.82
CA TYR A 41 17.35 2.48 11.99
C TYR A 41 17.12 1.01 12.34
N CYS A 42 17.13 0.10 11.36
CA CYS A 42 17.09 -1.34 11.62
C CYS A 42 18.29 -1.81 12.44
N SER A 43 19.48 -1.32 12.10
CA SER A 43 20.71 -1.73 12.79
C SER A 43 20.76 -1.30 14.26
N LEU A 44 20.15 -0.17 14.59
CA LEU A 44 20.17 0.41 15.95
C LEU A 44 19.09 -0.14 16.87
N GLY A 45 17.93 -0.53 16.31
CA GLY A 45 16.71 -0.64 17.08
C GLY A 45 16.27 -2.07 17.46
N GLY A 46 16.68 -3.07 16.68
CA GLY A 46 16.18 -4.45 16.81
C GLY A 46 14.65 -4.56 16.70
N LEU A 47 14.09 -5.75 16.99
CA LEU A 47 12.66 -6.01 16.83
C LEU A 47 11.76 -5.03 17.59
N LYS A 48 12.15 -4.62 18.82
CA LYS A 48 11.33 -3.73 19.64
C LYS A 48 11.19 -2.34 19.03
N ALA A 49 12.26 -1.77 18.50
CA ALA A 49 12.17 -0.47 17.83
C ALA A 49 11.39 -0.57 16.52
N VAL A 50 11.59 -1.65 15.75
CA VAL A 50 10.83 -1.88 14.50
C VAL A 50 9.33 -1.89 14.77
N LEU A 51 8.87 -2.55 15.84
CA LEU A 51 7.46 -2.56 16.21
C LEU A 51 6.93 -1.17 16.59
N TRP A 52 7.73 -0.35 17.27
CA TRP A 52 7.33 1.02 17.60
C TRP A 52 7.27 1.90 16.35
N THR A 53 8.25 1.79 15.45
CA THR A 53 8.24 2.54 14.19
C THR A 53 7.08 2.13 13.29
N ASP A 54 6.74 0.84 13.23
CA ASP A 54 5.60 0.33 12.47
C ASP A 54 4.27 0.96 12.94
N CYS A 55 4.10 1.17 14.26
CA CYS A 55 2.92 1.85 14.80
C CYS A 55 2.80 3.30 14.32
N PHE A 56 3.91 4.07 14.33
CA PHE A 56 3.90 5.45 13.83
C PHE A 56 3.69 5.50 12.31
N GLN A 57 4.30 4.57 11.59
CA GLN A 57 4.15 4.41 10.14
C GLN A 57 2.70 4.08 9.75
N ALA A 58 2.00 3.28 10.55
CA ALA A 58 0.58 3.00 10.35
C ALA A 58 -0.31 4.25 10.47
N ILE A 59 -0.01 5.14 11.40
CA ILE A 59 -0.73 6.42 11.54
C ILE A 59 -0.52 7.26 10.28
N LEU A 60 0.71 7.40 9.80
CA LEU A 60 1.02 8.16 8.58
C LEU A 60 0.32 7.59 7.33
N MET A 61 0.27 6.27 7.20
CA MET A 61 -0.48 5.60 6.11
C MET A 61 -1.97 5.95 6.15
N ILE A 62 -2.59 5.88 7.33
CA ILE A 62 -4.02 6.20 7.49
C ILE A 62 -4.29 7.66 7.19
N THR A 63 -3.45 8.58 7.69
CA THR A 63 -3.59 10.02 7.42
C THR A 63 -3.45 10.33 5.93
N CYS A 64 -2.49 9.70 5.24
CA CYS A 64 -2.33 9.82 3.79
C CYS A 64 -3.60 9.35 3.05
N LEU A 65 -4.14 8.18 3.39
CA LEU A 65 -5.36 7.66 2.76
C LEU A 65 -6.55 8.59 2.98
N LEU A 66 -6.74 9.11 4.20
CA LEU A 66 -7.81 10.05 4.50
C LEU A 66 -7.69 11.34 3.70
N ALA A 67 -6.47 11.89 3.56
CA ALA A 67 -6.24 13.07 2.74
C ALA A 67 -6.63 12.84 1.26
N ILE A 68 -6.30 11.67 0.71
CA ILE A 68 -6.67 11.31 -0.66
C ILE A 68 -8.19 11.13 -0.79
N TYR A 69 -8.88 10.57 0.20
CA TYR A 69 -10.33 10.45 0.14
C TYR A 69 -11.05 11.79 0.18
N ILE A 70 -10.64 12.67 1.08
CA ILE A 70 -11.30 13.98 1.24
C ILE A 70 -11.16 14.78 -0.06
N THR A 71 -9.94 14.85 -0.60
CA THR A 71 -9.67 15.58 -1.85
C THR A 71 -10.24 14.90 -3.07
N GLY A 72 -10.10 13.58 -3.18
CA GLY A 72 -10.57 12.81 -4.34
C GLY A 72 -12.10 12.81 -4.44
N ILE A 73 -12.81 12.64 -3.33
CA ILE A 73 -14.29 12.71 -3.34
C ILE A 73 -14.75 14.14 -3.67
N SER A 74 -14.04 15.16 -3.17
CA SER A 74 -14.31 16.55 -3.52
C SER A 74 -14.11 16.82 -5.01
N ASP A 75 -13.01 16.35 -5.60
CA ASP A 75 -12.68 16.49 -7.03
C ASP A 75 -13.70 15.80 -7.94
N VAL A 76 -14.32 14.71 -7.47
CA VAL A 76 -15.36 13.99 -8.20
C VAL A 76 -16.69 14.76 -8.24
N GLY A 77 -16.94 15.62 -7.25
CA GLY A 77 -18.22 16.31 -7.02
C GLY A 77 -19.06 15.71 -5.89
N GLY A 78 -18.47 14.84 -5.05
CA GLY A 78 -19.14 14.19 -3.92
C GLY A 78 -19.29 12.68 -4.06
N ILE A 79 -19.71 12.02 -2.98
CA ILE A 79 -19.80 10.55 -2.92
C ILE A 79 -20.89 9.99 -3.84
N PHE A 80 -21.98 10.75 -4.04
CA PHE A 80 -23.07 10.33 -4.92
C PHE A 80 -22.62 10.27 -6.37
N GLU A 81 -21.97 11.33 -6.85
CA GLU A 81 -21.37 11.40 -8.19
C GLU A 81 -20.31 10.30 -8.41
N LEU A 82 -19.55 9.97 -7.37
CA LEU A 82 -18.58 8.87 -7.42
C LEU A 82 -19.26 7.53 -7.72
N PHE A 83 -20.31 7.18 -6.98
CA PHE A 83 -21.03 5.94 -7.22
C PHE A 83 -21.78 5.94 -8.55
N GLN A 84 -22.30 7.10 -8.99
CA GLN A 84 -22.94 7.23 -10.29
C GLN A 84 -21.94 6.97 -11.44
N LYS A 85 -20.79 7.64 -11.42
CA LYS A 85 -19.70 7.42 -12.40
C LYS A 85 -19.17 5.99 -12.36
N ALA A 86 -19.01 5.42 -11.17
CA ALA A 86 -18.60 4.02 -11.01
C ALA A 86 -19.62 3.03 -11.60
N SER A 87 -20.91 3.30 -11.42
CA SER A 87 -22.00 2.50 -11.99
C SER A 87 -22.03 2.59 -13.51
N SER A 88 -21.98 3.81 -14.07
CA SER A 88 -21.90 4.04 -15.51
C SER A 88 -20.67 3.39 -16.15
N GLY A 89 -19.55 3.41 -15.43
CA GLY A 89 -18.30 2.74 -15.81
C GLY A 89 -18.28 1.22 -15.65
N LYS A 90 -19.37 0.60 -15.17
CA LYS A 90 -19.46 -0.82 -14.81
C LYS A 90 -18.32 -1.27 -13.87
N ARG A 91 -17.90 -0.40 -12.95
CA ARG A 91 -16.83 -0.67 -11.96
C ARG A 91 -17.36 -1.18 -10.62
N LEU A 92 -18.68 -1.25 -10.46
CA LEU A 92 -19.34 -1.76 -9.25
C LEU A 92 -19.68 -3.25 -9.32
N ASP A 93 -19.34 -3.93 -10.41
CA ASP A 93 -19.51 -5.37 -10.52
C ASP A 93 -18.37 -6.09 -9.78
N LEU A 94 -18.57 -6.25 -8.46
CA LEU A 94 -17.56 -6.79 -7.55
C LEU A 94 -17.47 -8.31 -7.56
N PHE A 95 -18.51 -9.00 -8.03
CA PHE A 95 -18.66 -10.44 -7.85
C PHE A 95 -19.02 -11.16 -9.15
N GLU A 96 -18.01 -11.37 -9.99
CA GLU A 96 -18.13 -12.28 -11.13
C GLU A 96 -17.99 -13.74 -10.63
N PHE A 97 -19.12 -14.41 -10.37
CA PHE A 97 -19.19 -15.77 -9.83
C PHE A 97 -18.92 -16.90 -10.85
N MET A 98 -18.46 -16.57 -12.06
CA MET A 98 -18.13 -17.58 -13.06
C MET A 98 -17.03 -18.52 -12.54
N PRO A 99 -17.22 -19.85 -12.57
CA PRO A 99 -16.27 -20.83 -12.04
C PRO A 99 -15.09 -21.01 -12.99
N ASP A 100 -14.31 -19.96 -13.18
CA ASP A 100 -13.11 -19.93 -14.01
C ASP A 100 -11.95 -19.32 -13.22
N ILE A 101 -10.97 -20.15 -12.88
CA ILE A 101 -9.78 -19.76 -12.12
C ILE A 101 -8.72 -19.09 -13.00
N THR A 102 -8.87 -19.10 -14.32
CA THR A 102 -7.94 -18.44 -15.25
C THR A 102 -8.19 -16.93 -15.35
N ARG A 103 -9.39 -16.48 -14.97
CA ARG A 103 -9.73 -15.06 -14.94
C ARG A 103 -9.07 -14.37 -13.75
N ARG A 104 -8.13 -13.47 -14.06
CA ARG A 104 -7.34 -12.73 -13.07
C ARG A 104 -8.15 -12.04 -11.95
N TYR A 105 -9.35 -11.55 -12.27
CA TYR A 105 -10.21 -10.81 -11.33
C TYR A 105 -11.57 -11.48 -11.07
N GLY A 106 -11.70 -12.79 -11.28
CA GLY A 106 -12.91 -13.55 -10.95
C GLY A 106 -13.04 -13.84 -9.45
N PHE A 107 -14.26 -14.05 -8.95
CA PHE A 107 -14.51 -14.34 -7.53
C PHE A 107 -13.69 -15.55 -7.05
N TRP A 108 -13.72 -16.65 -7.81
CA TRP A 108 -13.03 -17.89 -7.44
C TRP A 108 -11.50 -17.76 -7.49
N ALA A 109 -10.96 -17.06 -8.48
CA ALA A 109 -9.52 -16.79 -8.57
C ALA A 109 -9.05 -15.92 -7.38
N CYS A 110 -9.76 -14.83 -7.07
CA CYS A 110 -9.46 -13.96 -5.94
C CYS A 110 -9.63 -14.67 -4.59
N ALA A 111 -10.67 -15.48 -4.42
CA ALA A 111 -10.92 -16.24 -3.20
C ALA A 111 -9.84 -17.29 -2.94
N THR A 112 -9.50 -18.08 -3.97
CA THR A 112 -8.43 -19.09 -3.87
C THR A 112 -7.07 -18.44 -3.61
N GLN A 113 -6.74 -17.36 -4.33
CA GLN A 113 -5.54 -16.58 -4.07
C GLN A 113 -5.51 -16.03 -2.64
N GLY A 114 -6.60 -15.42 -2.17
CA GLY A 114 -6.71 -14.85 -0.83
C GLY A 114 -6.48 -15.88 0.27
N ILE A 115 -7.05 -17.08 0.13
CA ILE A 115 -6.85 -18.18 1.08
C ILE A 115 -5.38 -18.65 1.06
N LEU A 116 -4.82 -18.93 -0.11
CA LEU A 116 -3.45 -19.44 -0.25
C LEU A 116 -2.42 -18.44 0.27
N VAL A 117 -2.57 -17.16 -0.10
CA VAL A 117 -1.68 -16.08 0.37
C VAL A 117 -1.87 -15.85 1.86
N GLY A 118 -3.11 -15.85 2.36
CA GLY A 118 -3.38 -15.68 3.79
C GLY A 118 -2.73 -16.78 4.65
N VAL A 119 -2.91 -18.04 4.26
CA VAL A 119 -2.29 -19.18 4.97
C VAL A 119 -0.77 -19.10 4.92
N SER A 120 -0.21 -18.77 3.75
CA SER A 120 1.25 -18.62 3.61
C SER A 120 1.79 -17.47 4.47
N PHE A 121 1.13 -16.31 4.44
CA PHE A 121 1.58 -15.13 5.15
C PHE A 121 1.49 -15.29 6.68
N PHE A 122 0.38 -15.81 7.21
CA PHE A 122 0.23 -15.96 8.66
C PHE A 122 0.82 -17.27 9.20
N GLY A 123 0.99 -18.29 8.36
CA GLY A 123 1.44 -19.62 8.77
C GLY A 123 2.94 -19.88 8.58
N THR A 124 3.56 -19.32 7.54
CA THR A 124 4.95 -19.65 7.17
C THR A 124 5.88 -18.45 7.05
N ASN A 125 5.34 -17.21 7.06
CA ASN A 125 6.18 -16.02 6.98
C ASN A 125 6.89 -15.75 8.30
N GLN A 126 8.23 -15.73 8.25
CA GLN A 126 9.07 -15.48 9.41
C GLN A 126 8.77 -14.14 10.10
N VAL A 127 8.33 -13.12 9.36
CA VAL A 127 7.95 -11.80 9.95
C VAL A 127 6.83 -11.96 10.97
N GLU A 128 5.75 -12.64 10.60
CA GLU A 128 4.60 -12.84 11.49
C GLU A 128 4.93 -13.84 12.60
N VAL A 129 5.61 -14.94 12.28
CA VAL A 129 6.01 -15.94 13.28
C VAL A 129 6.89 -15.30 14.36
N GLN A 130 7.87 -14.47 13.97
CA GLN A 130 8.75 -13.78 14.91
C GLN A 130 8.00 -12.82 15.83
N ARG A 131 7.03 -12.06 15.29
CA ARG A 131 6.17 -11.17 16.09
C ARG A 131 5.35 -11.96 17.11
N LEU A 132 4.79 -13.11 16.73
CA LEU A 132 4.01 -13.94 17.63
C LEU A 132 4.87 -14.57 18.75
N LEU A 133 6.08 -15.00 18.43
CA LEU A 133 7.02 -15.56 19.41
C LEU A 133 7.56 -14.52 20.40
N SER A 134 7.51 -13.23 20.06
CA SER A 134 7.87 -12.14 20.97
C SER A 134 6.84 -11.88 22.10
N LEU A 135 5.66 -12.50 22.02
CA LEU A 135 4.59 -12.34 23.01
C LEU A 135 4.78 -13.30 24.19
N SER A 136 4.46 -12.81 25.39
CA SER A 136 4.70 -13.55 26.64
C SER A 136 3.87 -14.82 26.83
N THR A 137 2.75 -14.97 26.11
CA THR A 137 1.84 -16.12 26.27
C THR A 137 1.15 -16.50 24.96
N ILE A 138 0.84 -17.79 24.80
CA ILE A 138 0.07 -18.31 23.65
C ILE A 138 -1.33 -17.68 23.56
N LYS A 139 -1.97 -17.40 24.71
CA LYS A 139 -3.29 -16.74 24.73
C LYS A 139 -3.22 -15.35 24.11
N ARG A 140 -2.16 -14.58 24.40
CA ARG A 140 -1.92 -13.28 23.75
C ARG A 140 -1.64 -13.43 22.26
N ALA A 141 -0.79 -14.38 21.87
CA ALA A 141 -0.51 -14.64 20.45
C ALA A 141 -1.78 -14.95 19.63
N LYS A 142 -2.65 -15.84 20.14
CA LYS A 142 -3.93 -16.15 19.50
C LYS A 142 -4.89 -14.95 19.45
N SER A 143 -4.89 -14.11 20.49
CA SER A 143 -5.70 -12.89 20.52
C SER A 143 -5.20 -11.86 19.52
N THR A 144 -3.89 -11.66 19.42
CA THR A 144 -3.26 -10.74 18.47
C THR A 144 -3.57 -11.14 17.03
N LEU A 145 -3.43 -12.42 16.69
CA LEU A 145 -3.80 -12.95 15.36
C LEU A 145 -5.26 -12.68 14.98
N ARG A 146 -6.19 -12.84 15.95
CA ARG A 146 -7.60 -12.58 15.69
C ARG A 146 -7.88 -11.09 15.51
N MET A 147 -7.20 -10.26 16.30
CA MET A 147 -7.34 -8.80 16.24
C MET A 147 -6.71 -8.23 14.97
N SER A 148 -5.64 -8.83 14.43
CA SER A 148 -4.97 -8.37 13.21
C SER A 148 -5.80 -8.59 11.95
N SER A 149 -6.77 -9.51 11.94
CA SER A 149 -7.64 -9.73 10.79
C SER A 149 -8.48 -8.50 10.42
N PHE A 150 -8.95 -7.74 11.43
CA PHE A 150 -9.75 -6.53 11.22
C PHE A 150 -9.01 -5.41 10.47
N PRO A 151 -7.84 -4.90 10.95
CA PRO A 151 -7.12 -3.83 10.26
C PRO A 151 -6.60 -4.26 8.88
N VAL A 152 -6.26 -5.54 8.69
CA VAL A 152 -5.87 -6.06 7.37
C VAL A 152 -7.04 -5.98 6.39
N CYS A 153 -8.22 -6.49 6.78
CA CYS A 153 -9.42 -6.41 5.96
C CYS A 153 -9.82 -4.96 5.65
N LEU A 154 -9.73 -4.09 6.66
CA LEU A 154 -10.01 -2.67 6.51
C LEU A 154 -9.06 -2.01 5.50
N MET A 155 -7.75 -2.24 5.62
CA MET A 155 -6.74 -1.70 4.69
C MET A 155 -6.93 -2.19 3.25
N TYR A 156 -7.23 -3.47 3.04
CA TYR A 156 -7.51 -3.97 1.69
C TYR A 156 -8.77 -3.30 1.09
N THR A 157 -9.82 -3.18 1.89
CA THR A 157 -11.08 -2.55 1.45
C THR A 157 -10.88 -1.08 1.10
N THR A 158 -10.12 -0.35 1.93
CA THR A 158 -9.80 1.06 1.64
C THR A 158 -8.93 1.16 0.38
N CYS A 159 -7.87 0.37 0.22
CA CYS A 159 -7.08 0.39 -1.02
C CYS A 159 -7.91 0.12 -2.30
N CYS A 160 -8.88 -0.79 -2.25
CA CYS A 160 -9.82 -0.99 -3.37
C CYS A 160 -10.70 0.24 -3.61
N PHE A 161 -11.23 0.85 -2.54
CA PHE A 161 -12.04 2.05 -2.63
C PHE A 161 -11.25 3.26 -3.16
N LEU A 162 -9.97 3.39 -2.82
CA LEU A 162 -9.06 4.38 -3.40
C LEU A 162 -8.98 4.26 -4.92
N GLY A 163 -8.90 3.04 -5.46
CA GLY A 163 -8.94 2.80 -6.90
C GLY A 163 -10.23 3.30 -7.54
N LEU A 164 -11.37 3.14 -6.85
CA LEU A 164 -12.67 3.65 -7.30
C LEU A 164 -12.72 5.18 -7.31
N VAL A 165 -12.20 5.82 -6.26
CA VAL A 165 -12.13 7.29 -6.14
C VAL A 165 -11.31 7.87 -7.29
N LEU A 166 -10.11 7.32 -7.53
CA LEU A 166 -9.25 7.79 -8.63
C LEU A 166 -9.87 7.53 -9.99
N TYR A 167 -10.58 6.41 -10.18
CA TYR A 167 -11.37 6.19 -11.38
C TYR A 167 -12.42 7.28 -11.59
N GLY A 168 -13.14 7.69 -10.53
CA GLY A 168 -14.09 8.79 -10.58
C GLY A 168 -13.47 10.13 -10.93
N VAL A 169 -12.28 10.43 -10.38
CA VAL A 169 -11.52 11.66 -10.65
C VAL A 169 -11.15 11.74 -12.14
N TYR A 170 -10.67 10.62 -12.69
CA TYR A 170 -10.20 10.51 -14.07
C TYR A 170 -11.24 9.99 -15.06
N TYR A 171 -12.53 9.99 -14.69
CA TYR A 171 -13.61 9.37 -15.47
C TYR A 171 -13.67 9.87 -16.93
N ASN A 172 -13.50 11.17 -17.14
CA ASN A 172 -13.55 11.81 -18.46
C ASN A 172 -12.17 11.96 -19.14
N CYS A 173 -11.08 11.75 -18.40
CA CYS A 173 -9.73 11.99 -18.89
C CYS A 173 -8.83 10.89 -18.35
N ASP A 174 -8.71 9.80 -19.12
CA ASP A 174 -7.85 8.70 -18.74
C ASP A 174 -6.38 9.16 -18.76
N PRO A 175 -5.67 9.11 -17.61
CA PRO A 175 -4.31 9.59 -17.50
C PRO A 175 -3.31 8.77 -18.32
N ILE A 176 -3.62 7.51 -18.65
CA ILE A 176 -2.72 6.62 -19.40
C ILE A 176 -2.99 6.63 -20.89
N LEU A 177 -4.21 6.97 -21.33
CA LEU A 177 -4.48 7.18 -22.75
C LEU A 177 -3.95 8.55 -23.21
N ASN A 178 -3.94 9.54 -22.32
CA ASN A 178 -3.41 10.89 -22.59
C ASN A 178 -1.95 11.07 -22.16
N LYS A 179 -1.08 10.11 -22.53
CA LYS A 179 0.34 10.10 -22.12
C LYS A 179 1.11 11.36 -22.45
N GLU A 180 0.77 12.03 -23.55
CA GLU A 180 1.43 13.27 -23.99
C GLU A 180 1.21 14.42 -23.00
N ARG A 181 0.08 14.42 -22.27
CA ARG A 181 -0.28 15.48 -21.33
C ARG A 181 0.13 15.17 -19.89
N THR A 182 0.14 13.90 -19.51
CA THR A 182 0.40 13.46 -18.13
C THR A 182 1.78 12.85 -17.93
N GLY A 183 2.44 12.39 -19.00
CA GLY A 183 3.70 11.63 -18.93
C GLY A 183 3.55 10.22 -18.34
N LEU A 184 2.33 9.77 -18.04
CA LEU A 184 2.09 8.52 -17.31
C LEU A 184 2.07 7.31 -18.25
N THR A 185 2.87 6.30 -17.93
CA THR A 185 2.98 5.07 -18.76
C THR A 185 2.37 3.85 -18.08
N LYS A 186 2.30 3.84 -16.75
CA LYS A 186 1.85 2.70 -15.94
C LYS A 186 0.78 3.12 -14.93
N TYR A 187 -0.12 2.19 -14.60
CA TYR A 187 -1.18 2.39 -13.60
C TYR A 187 -0.64 2.67 -12.20
N ASP A 188 0.51 2.09 -11.82
CA ASP A 188 1.12 2.29 -10.50
C ASP A 188 1.55 3.75 -10.25
N GLN A 189 1.71 4.55 -11.32
CA GLN A 189 2.10 5.96 -11.23
C GLN A 189 0.92 6.89 -10.94
N ILE A 190 -0.33 6.43 -11.07
CA ILE A 190 -1.52 7.29 -10.94
C ILE A 190 -1.62 7.88 -9.53
N VAL A 191 -1.43 7.05 -8.49
CA VAL A 191 -1.54 7.52 -7.08
C VAL A 191 -0.45 8.57 -6.77
N PRO A 192 0.84 8.32 -7.02
CA PRO A 192 1.88 9.35 -6.91
C PRO A 192 1.61 10.63 -7.68
N ALA A 193 1.19 10.52 -8.94
CA ALA A 193 0.96 11.68 -9.80
C ALA A 193 -0.24 12.50 -9.34
N TYR A 194 -1.29 11.84 -8.86
CA TYR A 194 -2.45 12.51 -8.25
C TYR A 194 -2.02 13.32 -7.03
N ILE A 195 -1.22 12.74 -6.13
CA ILE A 195 -0.69 13.45 -4.96
C ILE A 195 0.16 14.65 -5.39
N ALA A 196 1.11 14.46 -6.31
CA ALA A 196 2.02 15.50 -6.77
C ALA A 196 1.28 16.70 -7.38
N THR A 197 0.21 16.44 -8.14
CA THR A 197 -0.52 17.48 -8.87
C THR A 197 -1.57 18.18 -8.01
N ARG A 198 -2.32 17.44 -7.18
CA ARG A 198 -3.41 18.01 -6.39
C ARG A 198 -2.95 18.60 -5.06
N PHE A 199 -1.95 18.00 -4.42
CA PHE A 199 -1.51 18.44 -3.09
C PHE A 199 -0.44 19.54 -3.16
N SER A 200 0.03 19.90 -4.34
CA SER A 200 0.91 21.07 -4.55
C SER A 200 0.25 22.38 -4.07
N SER A 201 -1.09 22.46 -4.16
CA SER A 201 -1.88 23.58 -3.66
C SER A 201 -1.91 23.69 -2.12
N TYR A 202 -1.59 22.62 -1.39
CA TYR A 202 -1.65 22.56 0.08
C TYR A 202 -0.24 22.32 0.66
N PRO A 203 0.45 23.36 1.16
CA PRO A 203 1.81 23.20 1.67
C PRO A 203 1.84 22.20 2.82
N GLY A 204 2.76 21.23 2.74
CA GLY A 204 2.95 20.17 3.74
C GLY A 204 2.14 18.89 3.50
N LEU A 205 0.98 18.95 2.81
CA LEU A 205 0.15 17.77 2.59
C LEU A 205 0.80 16.76 1.63
N THR A 206 1.47 17.27 0.60
CA THR A 206 2.28 16.46 -0.33
C THR A 206 3.35 15.67 0.43
N GLY A 207 4.12 16.35 1.29
CA GLY A 207 5.15 15.73 2.12
C GLY A 207 4.59 14.68 3.09
N LEU A 208 3.44 14.96 3.72
CA LEU A 208 2.77 14.03 4.60
C LEU A 208 2.35 12.74 3.88
N CYS A 209 1.84 12.86 2.65
CA CYS A 209 1.38 11.71 1.88
C CYS A 209 2.53 10.88 1.33
N ILE A 210 3.61 11.54 0.88
CA ILE A 210 4.86 10.85 0.54
C ILE A 210 5.38 10.11 1.77
N ALA A 211 5.43 10.77 2.94
CA ALA A 211 5.84 10.12 4.18
C ALA A 211 4.97 8.89 4.52
N GLY A 212 3.66 8.92 4.25
CA GLY A 212 2.76 7.78 4.39
C GLY A 212 3.11 6.61 3.46
N ILE A 213 3.33 6.86 2.17
CA ILE A 213 3.73 5.82 1.20
C ILE A 213 5.11 5.24 1.55
N PHE A 214 6.04 6.10 1.95
CA PHE A 214 7.36 5.71 2.43
C PHE A 214 7.27 4.83 3.66
N SER A 215 6.43 5.23 4.63
CA SER A 215 6.19 4.50 5.86
C SER A 215 5.69 3.08 5.60
N ALA A 216 4.79 2.89 4.63
CA ALA A 216 4.31 1.57 4.23
C ALA A 216 5.44 0.65 3.75
N SER A 217 6.33 1.20 2.93
CA SER A 217 7.43 0.44 2.33
C SER A 217 8.54 0.18 3.34
N LEU A 218 8.89 1.19 4.14
CA LEU A 218 9.87 1.09 5.22
C LEU A 218 9.46 0.04 6.24
N SER A 219 8.20 0.04 6.72
CA SER A 219 7.69 -0.96 7.66
C SER A 219 7.91 -2.39 7.16
N THR A 220 7.63 -2.60 5.87
CA THR A 220 7.79 -3.88 5.18
C THR A 220 9.26 -4.30 5.11
N ILE A 221 10.13 -3.39 4.66
CA ILE A 221 11.56 -3.66 4.50
C ILE A 221 12.21 -3.91 5.86
N SER A 222 11.93 -3.09 6.88
CA SER A 222 12.52 -3.27 8.20
C SER A 222 12.10 -4.58 8.86
N SER A 223 10.85 -4.98 8.67
CA SER A 223 10.36 -6.25 9.17
C SER A 223 11.06 -7.43 8.47
N CYS A 224 11.20 -7.36 7.14
CA CYS A 224 11.89 -8.39 6.37
C CYS A 224 13.39 -8.47 6.69
N LEU A 225 14.08 -7.33 6.84
CA LEU A 225 15.49 -7.28 7.22
C LEU A 225 15.71 -7.87 8.62
N ASN A 226 14.88 -7.49 9.60
CA ASN A 226 14.97 -8.03 10.94
C ASN A 226 14.74 -9.56 10.96
N SER A 227 13.75 -10.05 10.21
CA SER A 227 13.50 -11.49 10.08
C SER A 227 14.59 -12.24 9.33
N ALA A 228 15.15 -11.64 8.28
CA ALA A 228 16.26 -12.22 7.53
C ALA A 228 17.56 -12.28 8.36
N SER A 229 17.78 -11.32 9.27
CA SER A 229 18.93 -11.34 10.18
C SER A 229 18.78 -12.35 11.33
N THR A 230 17.56 -12.79 11.62
CA THR A 230 17.27 -13.73 12.71
C THR A 230 17.43 -15.20 12.28
N VAL A 231 17.40 -15.48 10.97
CA VAL A 231 17.52 -16.82 10.37
C VAL A 231 18.88 -16.95 9.71
#